data_AF-A0A356NGJ2-F1
#
_entry.id   AF-A0A356NGJ2-F1
#
_cell.length_a   1.000
_cell.length_b   1.000
_cell.length_c   1.000
_cell.angle_alpha   90.00
_cell.angle_beta   90.00
_cell.angle_gamma   90.00
#
_symmetry.space_group_name_H-M   'P 1'
#
loop_
_entity.id
_entity.type
_entity.pdbx_description
1 polymer ?
#
loop_
_entity_poly.entity_id
_entity_poly.type
_entity_poly.pdbx_seq_one_letter_code
_entity_poly.pdbx_strand_id
1 'polypeptide(L)' 'EIGPVAKPDNVRFADALPKTRSGKIMRRLLKQIAAGNVEVQGDTSTLEDANVIAQLSKDAS' A
#
# COMPACT_ATOMS: atom_id res chain seq x y z
N GLU A 1 -10.44 -10.47 22.04
CA GLU A 1 -9.13 -9.78 22.05
C GLU A 1 -8.28 -10.34 20.92
N ILE A 2 -7.36 -9.55 20.34
CA ILE A 2 -6.50 -10.03 19.26
C ILE A 2 -5.23 -10.65 19.91
N GLY A 3 -5.00 -11.94 19.72
CA GLY A 3 -3.90 -12.66 20.37
C GLY A 3 -2.50 -12.35 19.80
N PRO A 4 -1.41 -12.86 20.44
CA PRO A 4 -0.03 -12.56 20.06
C PRO A 4 0.32 -12.86 18.60
N VAL A 5 -0.36 -13.83 17.98
CA VAL A 5 -0.19 -14.23 16.58
C VAL A 5 -0.52 -13.11 15.57
N ALA A 6 -1.33 -12.12 15.96
CA ALA A 6 -1.69 -11.02 15.09
C ALA A 6 -0.76 -9.80 15.22
N LYS A 7 0.29 -9.91 16.05
CA LYS A 7 1.30 -8.86 16.14
C LYS A 7 1.96 -8.73 14.77
N PRO A 8 1.97 -7.52 14.16
CA PRO A 8 2.66 -7.32 12.90
C PRO A 8 4.16 -7.48 13.10
N ASP A 9 4.82 -8.17 12.16
CA ASP A 9 6.28 -8.27 12.14
C ASP A 9 6.93 -6.90 11.88
N ASN A 10 6.30 -6.11 11.00
CA ASN A 10 6.77 -4.79 10.59
C ASN A 10 5.63 -3.78 10.56
N VAL A 11 5.92 -2.54 10.97
CA VAL A 11 5.01 -1.39 10.86
C VAL A 11 5.70 -0.32 10.04
N ARG A 12 5.06 0.10 8.95
CA ARG A 12 5.55 1.16 8.07
C ARG A 12 4.62 2.36 8.19
N PHE A 13 5.19 3.51 8.55
CA PHE A 13 4.45 4.77 8.56
C PHE A 13 4.42 5.34 7.14
N ALA A 14 3.30 5.96 6.79
CA ALA A 14 3.11 6.57 5.48
C ALA A 14 2.18 7.78 5.62
N ASP A 15 2.47 8.84 4.88
CA ASP A 15 1.66 10.06 4.88
C ASP A 15 0.32 9.86 4.16
N ALA A 16 0.27 8.93 3.20
CA ALA A 16 -0.92 8.65 2.42
C ALA A 16 -1.03 7.15 2.06
N LEU A 17 -2.27 6.71 1.85
CA LEU A 17 -2.60 5.37 1.37
C LEU A 17 -3.17 5.42 -0.05
N PRO A 18 -2.95 4.38 -0.89
CA PRO A 18 -3.53 4.31 -2.21
C PRO A 18 -5.04 4.14 -2.08
N LYS A 19 -5.78 5.20 -2.45
CA LYS A 19 -7.25 5.23 -2.40
C LYS A 19 -7.83 5.49 -3.78
N THR A 20 -8.99 4.90 -4.06
CA THR A 20 -9.80 5.26 -5.21
C THR A 20 -10.41 6.67 -5.04
N ARG A 21 -10.91 7.28 -6.11
CA ARG A 21 -11.69 8.53 -6.05
C ARG A 21 -12.94 8.47 -5.17
N SER A 22 -13.38 7.26 -4.81
CA SER A 22 -14.47 7.01 -3.85
C SER A 22 -13.99 6.76 -2.42
N GLY A 23 -12.68 6.90 -2.16
CA GLY A 23 -12.06 6.75 -0.83
C GLY A 23 -11.69 5.31 -0.44
N LYS A 24 -11.94 4.30 -1.28
CA LYS A 24 -11.63 2.91 -0.94
C LYS A 24 -10.13 2.66 -1.01
N ILE A 25 -9.56 2.06 0.04
CA ILE A 25 -8.14 1.70 0.07
C ILE A 25 -7.88 0.51 -0.87
N MET A 26 -6.96 0.68 -1.82
CA MET A 26 -6.51 -0.36 -2.73
C MET A 26 -5.46 -1.26 -2.07
N ARG A 27 -5.89 -2.08 -1.12
CA ARG A 27 -5.00 -2.98 -0.34
C ARG A 27 -4.15 -3.92 -1.21
N ARG A 28 -4.60 -4.26 -2.43
CA ARG A 28 -3.83 -5.05 -3.40
C ARG A 28 -2.48 -4.39 -3.72
N LEU A 29 -2.46 -3.07 -3.86
CA LEU A 29 -1.24 -2.32 -4.14
C LEU A 29 -0.27 -2.37 -2.96
N LEU A 30 -0.80 -2.20 -1.74
CA LEU A 30 -0.01 -2.35 -0.51
C LEU A 30 0.64 -3.74 -0.40
N LYS A 31 -0.07 -4.80 -0.80
CA LYS A 31 0.49 -6.17 -0.84
C LYS A 31 1.62 -6.31 -1.85
N GLN A 32 1.48 -5.74 -3.05
CA GLN A 32 2.54 -5.80 -4.07
C GLN A 32 3.79 -5.05 -3.61
N ILE A 33 3.62 -3.87 -3.03
CA ILE A 33 4.71 -3.06 -2.48
C ILE A 33 5.40 -3.80 -1.32
N ALA A 34 4.62 -4.40 -0.40
CA ALA A 34 5.18 -5.20 0.70
C ALA A 34 5.92 -6.46 0.24
N ALA A 35 5.58 -7.00 -0.93
CA ALA A 35 6.28 -8.12 -1.55
C ALA A 35 7.58 -7.71 -2.28
N GLY A 36 7.92 -6.41 -2.32
CA GLY A 36 9.10 -5.91 -3.02
C GLY A 36 8.94 -5.79 -4.54
N ASN A 37 7.71 -5.83 -5.06
CA ASN A 37 7.48 -5.67 -6.49
C ASN A 37 7.75 -4.21 -6.90
N VAL A 38 8.69 -4.01 -7.81
CA VAL A 38 9.07 -2.68 -8.33
C VAL A 38 7.98 -2.10 -9.24
N GLU A 39 7.22 -2.97 -9.90
CA GLU A 39 6.18 -2.58 -10.85
C GLU A 39 4.80 -3.01 -10.34
N VAL A 40 3.88 -2.04 -10.27
CA VAL A 40 2.49 -2.31 -9.91
C VAL A 40 1.76 -2.93 -11.09
N GLN A 41 1.17 -4.09 -10.87
CA GLN A 41 0.40 -4.80 -11.89
C GLN A 41 -1.09 -4.51 -11.74
N GLY A 42 -1.81 -4.38 -12.86
CA GLY A 42 -3.27 -4.22 -12.91
C GLY A 42 -3.75 -2.77 -12.93
N ASP A 43 -5.07 -2.59 -13.05
CA ASP A 43 -5.67 -1.27 -13.24
C ASP A 43 -5.56 -0.37 -11.99
N THR A 44 -5.10 0.87 -12.24
CA THR A 44 -4.89 1.95 -11.27
C THR A 44 -5.62 3.24 -11.70
N SER A 45 -6.38 3.23 -12.79
CA SER A 45 -7.08 4.40 -13.37
C SER A 45 -8.08 5.07 -12.42
N THR A 46 -8.53 4.34 -11.40
CA THR A 46 -9.49 4.81 -10.40
C THR A 46 -8.84 5.42 -9.16
N LEU A 47 -7.51 5.41 -9.05
CA LEU A 47 -6.80 6.08 -7.96
C LEU A 47 -7.10 7.58 -7.95
N GLU A 48 -7.19 8.11 -6.75
CA GLU A 48 -7.26 9.55 -6.50
C GLU A 48 -5.90 10.21 -6.79
N ASP A 49 -4.82 9.60 -6.32
CA ASP A 49 -3.45 10.02 -6.57
C ASP A 49 -2.57 8.80 -6.85
N ALA A 50 -1.91 8.78 -8.02
CA ALA A 50 -1.00 7.70 -8.40
C ALA A 50 0.40 7.87 -7.79
N ASN A 51 0.80 9.07 -7.38
CA ASN A 51 2.14 9.35 -6.84
C ASN A 51 2.39 8.64 -5.52
N VAL A 52 1.32 8.35 -4.76
CA VAL A 52 1.38 7.60 -3.50
C VAL A 52 2.03 6.22 -3.67
N ILE A 53 1.90 5.59 -4.84
CA ILE A 53 2.55 4.30 -5.12
C ILE A 53 4.07 4.47 -5.12
N ALA A 54 4.57 5.50 -5.81
CA ALA A 54 6.00 5.77 -5.91
C ALA A 54 6.58 6.15 -4.54
N GLN A 55 5.86 6.92 -3.73
CA GLN A 55 6.26 7.26 -2.36
C GLN A 55 6.39 5.99 -1.49
N LEU A 56 5.33 5.17 -1.45
CA LEU A 56 5.31 3.93 -0.67
C LEU A 56 6.35 2.89 -1.13
N SER A 57 6.79 2.96 -2.38
CA SER A 57 7.81 2.06 -2.93
C SER A 57 9.24 2.51 -2.59
N LYS A 58 9.47 3.81 -2.40
CA LYS A 58 10.80 4.34 -2.01
C LYS A 58 11.16 4.01 -0.57
N ASP A 59 10.17 4.06 0.32
CA ASP A 59 10.34 3.74 1.75
C ASP A 59 10.48 2.22 2.02
N ALA A 60 10.69 1.41 0.99
CA ALA A 60 10.97 -0.03 1.12
C ALA A 60 12.48 -0.33 1.26
N SER A 61 13.30 0.71 1.42
CA SER A 61 14.76 0.64 1.54
C SER A 61 15.21 0.55 2.99
#